data_AF-A0AAU5KQQ5-F1
#
_entry.id   AF-A0AAU5KQQ5-F1
#
_cell.length_a   1.000
_cell.length_b   1.000
_cell.length_c   1.000
_cell.angle_alpha   90.00
_cell.angle_beta   90.00
_cell.angle_gamma   90.00
#
_symmetry.space_group_name_H-M   'P 1'
#
loop_
_entity.id
_entity.type
_entity.pdbx_description
1 polymer ?
#
loop_
_entity_poly.entity_id
_entity_poly.type
_entity_poly.pdbx_seq_one_letter_code
_entity_poly.pdbx_strand_id
1 'polypeptide(L)'
;MPLLSHAVLTDPEFLVPPVPDSPPGGVAWLRSSVARFSSGAAHRRRRALAEAELASVDPDALRLRAAERGDGPVEVLAEALGLPPEVAGDVAVVAASYQPHTAVTEEADRALARLVEVCGGVADEATANRIGLLVQACDATKALVAHTAAGRTDPPVPLTRRVAPDGTLVEVGLADEPFGAGPHACPGRAHALALAAGLVEATAR
;
A
#
# COMPACT_ATOMS: atom_id res chain seq x y z
N MET A 1 12.84 -14.77 12.62
CA MET A 1 13.52 -13.46 12.71
C MET A 1 13.25 -12.90 14.10
N PRO A 2 14.16 -12.13 14.72
CA PRO A 2 13.87 -11.48 16.01
C PRO A 2 12.69 -10.52 15.88
N LEU A 3 11.80 -10.49 16.88
CA LEU A 3 10.69 -9.53 16.97
C LEU A 3 11.09 -8.38 17.87
N LEU A 4 11.05 -7.16 17.35
CA LEU A 4 11.36 -5.93 18.05
C LEU A 4 10.10 -5.07 18.29
N SER A 5 10.20 -4.18 19.28
CA SER A 5 9.14 -3.20 19.58
C SER A 5 9.02 -2.12 18.50
N HIS A 6 7.87 -1.45 18.43
CA HIS A 6 7.60 -0.38 17.47
C HIS A 6 8.55 0.84 17.57
N ALA A 7 9.29 0.99 18.67
CA ALA A 7 10.25 2.08 18.86
C ALA A 7 11.32 2.15 17.77
N VAL A 8 11.70 1.02 17.16
CA VAL A 8 12.70 0.98 16.08
C VAL A 8 12.20 1.59 14.77
N LEU A 9 10.89 1.86 14.63
CA LEU A 9 10.34 2.47 13.41
C LEU A 9 10.81 3.92 13.20
N THR A 10 11.19 4.61 14.27
CA THR A 10 11.70 5.99 14.24
C THR A 10 13.22 6.06 14.37
N ASP A 11 13.88 4.93 14.59
CA ASP A 11 15.33 4.85 14.72
C ASP A 11 15.98 4.85 13.32
N PRO A 12 16.83 5.84 12.98
CA PRO A 12 17.45 5.94 11.67
C PRO A 12 18.45 4.83 11.36
N GLU A 13 18.93 4.07 12.36
CA GLU A 13 19.84 2.95 12.14
C GLU A 13 19.11 1.66 11.70
N PHE A 14 17.78 1.62 11.85
CA PHE A 14 16.94 0.51 11.38
C PHE A 14 16.34 0.83 10.01
N LEU A 15 16.95 0.28 8.97
CA LEU A 15 16.62 0.61 7.59
C LEU A 15 15.46 -0.21 7.05
N VAL A 16 14.74 0.35 6.08
CA VAL A 16 13.79 -0.43 5.26
C VAL A 16 14.60 -1.44 4.42
N PRO A 17 14.21 -2.72 4.36
CA PRO A 17 14.92 -3.71 3.55
C PRO A 17 15.01 -3.25 2.08
N PRO A 18 16.22 -3.21 1.50
CA PRO A 18 16.40 -2.75 0.14
C PRO A 18 15.81 -3.75 -0.86
N VAL A 19 15.36 -3.24 -2.00
CA VAL A 19 14.94 -4.03 -3.16
C VAL A 19 15.88 -3.71 -4.33
N PRO A 20 16.27 -4.70 -5.16
CA PRO A 20 17.10 -4.44 -6.32
C PRO A 20 16.41 -3.52 -7.33
N ASP A 21 17.15 -2.59 -7.93
CA ASP A 21 16.67 -1.82 -9.07
C ASP A 21 16.28 -2.76 -10.22
N SER A 22 15.26 -2.37 -11.00
CA SER A 22 14.76 -3.20 -12.09
C SER A 22 14.26 -2.36 -13.27
N PRO A 23 14.42 -2.85 -14.52
CA PRO A 23 13.89 -2.18 -15.70
C PRO A 23 12.37 -2.02 -15.66
N PRO A 24 11.81 -0.93 -16.24
CA PRO A 24 10.39 -0.65 -16.21
C PRO A 24 9.47 -1.78 -16.71
N GLY A 25 8.29 -1.91 -16.09
CA GLY A 25 7.17 -2.71 -16.60
C GLY A 25 6.77 -3.96 -15.79
N GLY A 26 7.65 -4.49 -14.93
CA GLY A 26 7.38 -5.67 -14.10
C GLY A 26 7.25 -5.38 -12.60
N VAL A 27 6.78 -6.35 -11.81
CA VAL A 27 6.56 -6.19 -10.36
C VAL A 27 7.86 -5.85 -9.63
N ALA A 28 8.99 -6.36 -10.10
CA ALA A 28 10.31 -5.98 -9.61
C ALA A 28 10.59 -4.47 -9.78
N TRP A 29 10.15 -3.88 -10.90
CA TRP A 29 10.20 -2.44 -11.12
C TRP A 29 9.24 -1.67 -10.22
N LEU A 30 8.00 -2.15 -10.06
CA LEU A 30 7.06 -1.53 -9.13
C LEU A 30 7.69 -1.46 -7.72
N ARG A 31 8.22 -2.58 -7.23
CA ARG A 31 8.90 -2.65 -5.92
C ARG A 31 10.04 -1.63 -5.81
N SER A 32 10.91 -1.56 -6.81
CA SER A 32 12.05 -0.64 -6.81
C SER A 32 11.71 0.83 -7.07
N SER A 33 10.47 1.15 -7.45
CA SER A 33 10.03 2.51 -7.81
C SER A 33 9.03 3.14 -6.84
N VAL A 34 8.51 2.40 -5.85
CA VAL A 34 7.56 2.90 -4.83
C VAL A 34 8.25 3.40 -3.57
N ALA A 35 7.62 4.33 -2.86
CA ALA A 35 8.09 4.81 -1.57
C ALA A 35 8.25 3.69 -0.52
N ARG A 36 7.34 2.69 -0.52
CA ARG A 36 7.26 1.62 0.50
C ARG A 36 8.58 0.88 0.75
N PHE A 37 9.39 0.69 -0.30
CA PHE A 37 10.65 -0.05 -0.25
C PHE A 37 11.87 0.84 -0.50
N SER A 38 11.71 2.16 -0.31
CA SER A 38 12.76 3.15 -0.54
C SER A 38 13.26 3.75 0.77
N SER A 39 14.42 4.40 0.75
CA SER A 39 14.91 5.24 1.86
C SER A 39 15.57 6.53 1.33
N GLY A 40 15.88 7.46 2.22
CA GLY A 40 16.60 8.69 1.89
C GLY A 40 15.92 9.59 0.85
N ALA A 41 16.69 10.14 -0.09
CA ALA A 41 16.20 11.08 -1.09
C ALA A 41 15.20 10.45 -2.08
N ALA A 42 15.43 9.19 -2.49
CA ALA A 42 14.51 8.46 -3.36
C ALA A 42 13.14 8.27 -2.67
N HIS A 43 13.15 7.88 -1.39
CA HIS A 43 11.92 7.78 -0.60
C HIS A 43 11.17 9.10 -0.53
N ARG A 44 11.83 10.22 -0.19
CA ARG A 44 11.16 11.53 -0.11
C ARG A 44 10.49 11.91 -1.42
N ARG A 45 11.16 11.72 -2.56
CA ARG A 45 10.60 11.99 -3.88
C ARG A 45 9.38 11.11 -4.20
N ARG A 46 9.51 9.80 -4.05
CA ARG A 46 8.45 8.82 -4.34
C ARG A 46 7.25 8.99 -3.40
N ARG A 47 7.50 9.30 -2.12
CA ARG A 47 6.47 9.58 -1.13
C ARG A 47 5.69 10.84 -1.50
N ALA A 48 6.37 11.90 -1.95
CA ALA A 48 5.70 13.13 -2.38
C ALA A 48 4.74 12.88 -3.56
N LEU A 49 5.09 11.98 -4.49
CA LEU A 49 4.18 11.57 -5.57
C LEU A 49 2.92 10.87 -5.02
N ALA A 50 3.08 9.92 -4.10
CA ALA A 50 1.95 9.23 -3.47
C ALA A 50 1.07 10.18 -2.63
N GLU A 51 1.69 11.12 -1.90
CA GLU A 51 0.97 12.12 -1.10
C GLU A 51 0.21 13.11 -1.99
N ALA A 52 0.75 13.49 -3.15
CA ALA A 52 0.05 14.34 -4.11
C ALA A 52 -1.22 13.66 -4.67
N GLU A 53 -1.15 12.37 -5.01
CA GLU A 53 -2.32 11.58 -5.42
C GLU A 53 -3.37 11.52 -4.30
N LEU A 54 -2.95 11.18 -3.07
CA LEU A 54 -3.84 11.12 -1.91
C LEU A 54 -4.47 12.47 -1.59
N ALA A 55 -3.74 13.58 -1.75
CA ALA A 55 -4.26 14.92 -1.52
C ALA A 55 -5.36 15.32 -2.51
N SER A 56 -5.45 14.66 -3.66
CA SER A 56 -6.54 14.87 -4.62
C SER A 56 -7.82 14.09 -4.27
N VAL A 57 -7.74 13.15 -3.33
CA VAL A 57 -8.86 12.31 -2.87
C VAL A 57 -9.30 12.76 -1.48
N ASP A 58 -10.50 13.32 -1.37
CA ASP A 58 -11.12 13.64 -0.09
C ASP A 58 -11.56 12.36 0.65
N PRO A 59 -11.02 12.08 1.87
CA PRO A 59 -11.43 10.92 2.66
C PRO A 59 -12.93 10.87 2.98
N ASP A 60 -13.59 12.01 3.22
CA ASP A 60 -15.02 12.01 3.56
C ASP A 60 -15.87 11.61 2.35
N ALA A 61 -15.56 12.16 1.17
CA ALA A 61 -16.16 11.74 -0.09
C ALA A 61 -15.89 10.26 -0.40
N LEU A 62 -14.68 9.77 -0.09
CA LEU A 62 -14.30 8.37 -0.26
C LEU A 62 -15.12 7.44 0.62
N ARG A 63 -15.35 7.81 1.90
CA ARG A 63 -16.21 7.07 2.83
C ARG A 63 -17.65 6.98 2.31
N LEU A 64 -18.21 8.10 1.85
CA LEU A 64 -19.58 8.14 1.32
C LEU A 64 -19.73 7.24 0.10
N ARG A 65 -18.79 7.31 -0.85
CA ARG A 65 -18.78 6.43 -2.03
C ARG A 65 -18.73 4.95 -1.64
N ALA A 66 -17.87 4.59 -0.68
CA ALA A 66 -17.77 3.22 -0.18
C ALA A 66 -19.09 2.74 0.44
N ALA A 67 -19.76 3.58 1.23
CA ALA A 67 -21.03 3.27 1.88
C ALA A 67 -22.22 3.12 0.90
N GLU A 68 -22.17 3.81 -0.24
CA GLU A 68 -23.23 3.74 -1.25
C GLU A 68 -23.12 2.51 -2.15
N ARG A 69 -21.90 2.14 -2.56
CA ARG A 69 -21.69 1.11 -3.58
C ARG A 69 -21.58 -0.31 -3.03
N GLY A 70 -20.95 -0.46 -1.86
CA GLY A 70 -20.63 -1.78 -1.30
C GLY A 70 -19.61 -2.59 -2.12
N ASP A 71 -18.86 -1.93 -3.02
CA ASP A 71 -17.76 -2.54 -3.78
C ASP A 71 -16.53 -2.83 -2.88
N GLY A 72 -15.42 -3.34 -3.44
CA GLY A 72 -14.18 -3.49 -2.69
C GLY A 72 -13.40 -2.16 -2.50
N PRO A 73 -12.41 -2.13 -1.58
CA PRO A 73 -11.64 -0.92 -1.31
C PRO A 73 -10.80 -0.43 -2.49
N VAL A 74 -10.41 -1.34 -3.40
CA VAL A 74 -9.59 -0.99 -4.57
C VAL A 74 -10.43 -0.32 -5.63
N GLU A 75 -11.64 -0.84 -5.87
CA GLU A 75 -12.62 -0.32 -6.81
C GLU A 75 -12.97 1.14 -6.45
N VAL A 76 -13.30 1.38 -5.18
CA VAL A 76 -13.66 2.72 -4.68
C VAL A 76 -12.47 3.69 -4.79
N LEU A 77 -11.25 3.24 -4.46
CA LEU A 77 -10.05 4.08 -4.57
C LEU A 77 -9.66 4.35 -6.03
N ALA A 78 -9.78 3.35 -6.91
CA ALA A 78 -9.50 3.49 -8.34
C ALA A 78 -10.40 4.56 -8.97
N GLU A 79 -11.71 4.49 -8.73
CA GLU A 79 -12.65 5.51 -9.21
C GLU A 79 -12.31 6.90 -8.65
N ALA A 80 -11.93 6.98 -7.37
CA ALA A 80 -11.53 8.26 -6.75
C ALA A 80 -10.28 8.87 -7.41
N LEU A 81 -9.38 8.04 -7.93
CA LEU A 81 -8.20 8.44 -8.68
C LEU A 81 -8.46 8.61 -10.19
N GLY A 82 -9.73 8.51 -10.62
CA GLY A 82 -10.11 8.65 -12.03
C GLY A 82 -9.78 7.44 -12.90
N LEU A 83 -9.63 6.26 -12.29
CA LEU A 83 -9.35 5.00 -12.98
C LEU A 83 -10.61 4.12 -13.04
N PRO A 84 -10.72 3.24 -14.05
CA PRO A 84 -11.81 2.27 -14.11
C PRO A 84 -11.76 1.29 -12.93
N PRO A 85 -12.88 0.96 -12.26
CA PRO A 85 -12.89 0.03 -11.13
C PRO A 85 -12.43 -1.39 -11.50
N GLU A 86 -12.51 -1.77 -12.77
CA GLU A 86 -12.08 -3.07 -13.31
C GLU A 86 -10.59 -3.36 -13.07
N VAL A 87 -9.77 -2.33 -12.81
CA VAL A 87 -8.35 -2.50 -12.42
C VAL A 87 -8.18 -3.32 -11.15
N ALA A 88 -9.21 -3.44 -10.31
CA ALA A 88 -9.14 -4.19 -9.05
C ALA A 88 -8.72 -5.65 -9.23
N GLY A 89 -9.11 -6.28 -10.35
CA GLY A 89 -8.67 -7.64 -10.69
C GLY A 89 -7.16 -7.72 -10.89
N ASP A 90 -6.60 -6.81 -11.70
CA ASP A 90 -5.15 -6.75 -11.95
C ASP A 90 -4.37 -6.35 -10.70
N VAL A 91 -4.90 -5.43 -9.90
CA VAL A 91 -4.32 -5.04 -8.61
C VAL A 91 -4.22 -6.24 -7.66
N ALA A 92 -5.24 -7.09 -7.60
CA ALA A 92 -5.21 -8.28 -6.75
C ALA A 92 -4.13 -9.29 -7.18
N VAL A 93 -3.95 -9.51 -8.49
CA VAL A 93 -2.88 -10.36 -9.03
C VAL A 93 -1.50 -9.78 -8.67
N VAL A 94 -1.30 -8.47 -8.85
CA VAL A 94 -0.05 -7.80 -8.48
C VAL A 94 0.19 -7.83 -6.96
N ALA A 95 -0.85 -7.65 -6.14
CA ALA A 95 -0.75 -7.66 -4.69
C ALA A 95 -0.21 -8.98 -4.14
N ALA A 96 -0.62 -10.12 -4.71
CA ALA A 96 -0.10 -11.45 -4.35
C ALA A 96 1.42 -11.58 -4.57
N SER A 97 1.94 -10.89 -5.59
CA SER A 97 3.38 -10.81 -5.89
C SER A 97 4.03 -9.53 -5.38
N TYR A 98 3.40 -8.71 -4.55
CA TYR A 98 3.94 -7.36 -4.25
C TYR A 98 5.06 -7.36 -3.20
N GLN A 99 4.94 -8.16 -2.13
CA GLN A 99 5.93 -8.12 -1.05
C GLN A 99 7.27 -8.72 -1.48
N PRO A 100 8.44 -8.18 -1.09
CA PRO A 100 9.74 -8.63 -1.60
C PRO A 100 10.07 -10.12 -1.38
N HIS A 101 9.39 -10.77 -0.44
CA HIS A 101 9.56 -12.18 -0.11
C HIS A 101 8.60 -13.11 -0.86
N THR A 102 7.67 -12.58 -1.65
CA THR A 102 6.79 -13.38 -2.51
C THR A 102 7.38 -13.49 -3.91
N ALA A 103 7.13 -14.62 -4.57
CA ALA A 103 7.58 -14.85 -5.94
C ALA A 103 6.88 -13.88 -6.90
N VAL A 104 7.65 -13.34 -7.84
CA VAL A 104 7.09 -12.62 -9.00
C VAL A 104 6.70 -13.67 -10.03
N THR A 105 5.46 -13.60 -10.50
CA THR A 105 4.93 -14.48 -11.55
C THR A 105 4.80 -13.71 -12.85
N GLU A 106 4.88 -14.41 -13.98
CA GLU A 106 4.64 -13.79 -15.29
C GLU A 106 3.22 -13.20 -15.40
N GLU A 107 2.26 -13.79 -14.70
CA GLU A 107 0.89 -13.28 -14.64
C GLU A 107 0.82 -11.92 -13.94
N ALA A 108 1.56 -11.76 -12.83
CA ALA A 108 1.65 -10.50 -12.12
C ALA A 108 2.38 -9.43 -12.94
N ASP A 109 3.42 -9.80 -13.70
CA ASP A 109 4.06 -8.86 -14.62
C ASP A 109 3.11 -8.43 -15.75
N ARG A 110 2.32 -9.35 -16.32
CA ARG A 110 1.30 -9.01 -17.33
C ARG A 110 0.19 -8.13 -16.75
N ALA A 111 -0.24 -8.39 -15.52
CA ALA A 111 -1.23 -7.55 -14.82
C ALA A 111 -0.68 -6.14 -14.57
N LEU A 112 0.57 -6.04 -14.12
CA LEU A 112 1.20 -4.73 -13.94
C LEU A 112 1.34 -3.95 -15.25
N ALA A 113 1.71 -4.62 -16.35
CA ALA A 113 1.78 -3.97 -17.65
C ALA A 113 0.44 -3.36 -18.08
N ARG A 114 -0.68 -4.04 -17.81
CA ARG A 114 -2.03 -3.48 -18.03
C ARG A 114 -2.32 -2.29 -17.13
N LEU A 115 -1.94 -2.35 -15.85
CA LEU A 115 -2.10 -1.21 -14.93
C LEU A 115 -1.30 0.01 -15.37
N VAL A 116 -0.09 -0.18 -15.90
CA VAL A 116 0.71 0.90 -16.50
C VAL A 116 -0.02 1.53 -17.68
N GLU A 117 -0.58 0.72 -18.58
CA GLU A 117 -1.35 1.21 -19.73
C GLU A 117 -2.55 2.05 -19.28
N VAL A 118 -3.34 1.56 -18.32
CA VAL A 118 -4.48 2.29 -17.76
C VAL A 118 -4.05 3.60 -17.07
N CYS A 119 -2.83 3.65 -16.52
CA CYS A 119 -2.26 4.87 -15.93
C CYS A 119 -1.61 5.83 -16.96
N GLY A 120 -1.77 5.60 -18.26
CA GLY A 120 -1.26 6.47 -19.32
C GLY A 120 -0.02 5.93 -20.05
N GLY A 121 0.32 4.65 -19.87
CA GLY A 121 1.31 3.92 -20.67
C GLY A 121 2.78 4.22 -20.36
N VAL A 122 3.07 5.17 -19.47
CA VAL A 122 4.44 5.51 -19.07
C VAL A 122 4.80 4.83 -17.75
N ALA A 123 5.77 3.92 -17.80
CA ALA A 123 6.30 3.24 -16.62
C ALA A 123 7.36 4.11 -15.89
N ASP A 124 6.91 5.18 -15.24
CA ASP A 124 7.73 6.07 -14.40
C ASP A 124 7.38 5.99 -12.90
N GLU A 125 8.06 6.78 -12.06
CA GLU A 125 7.78 6.78 -10.62
C GLU A 125 6.39 7.30 -10.26
N ALA A 126 5.80 8.19 -11.05
CA ALA A 126 4.46 8.69 -10.77
C ALA A 126 3.44 7.56 -10.95
N THR A 127 3.52 6.86 -12.08
CA THR A 127 2.73 5.64 -12.35
C THR A 127 2.97 4.57 -11.30
N ALA A 128 4.23 4.31 -10.93
CA ALA A 128 4.56 3.30 -9.91
C ALA A 128 3.93 3.63 -8.55
N ASN A 129 4.00 4.88 -8.10
CA ASN A 129 3.43 5.27 -6.79
C ASN A 129 1.90 5.31 -6.82
N ARG A 130 1.27 5.69 -7.93
CA ARG A 130 -0.19 5.58 -8.11
C ARG A 130 -0.66 4.11 -8.05
N ILE A 131 -0.03 3.20 -8.81
CA ILE A 131 -0.32 1.76 -8.74
C ILE A 131 -0.03 1.23 -7.34
N GLY A 132 1.06 1.69 -6.72
CA GLY A 132 1.45 1.34 -5.37
C GLY A 132 0.40 1.72 -4.31
N LEU A 133 -0.39 2.78 -4.51
CA LEU A 133 -1.52 3.12 -3.64
C LEU A 133 -2.62 2.07 -3.73
N LEU A 134 -3.01 1.67 -4.94
CA LEU A 134 -4.05 0.65 -5.16
C LEU A 134 -3.63 -0.71 -4.58
N VAL A 135 -2.41 -1.15 -4.87
CA VAL A 135 -1.87 -2.44 -4.38
C VAL A 135 -1.81 -2.46 -2.85
N GLN A 136 -1.39 -1.36 -2.23
CA GLN A 136 -1.34 -1.26 -0.77
C GLN A 136 -2.72 -1.10 -0.12
N ALA A 137 -3.73 -0.62 -0.87
CA ALA A 137 -5.11 -0.56 -0.44
C ALA A 137 -5.90 -1.86 -0.66
N CYS A 138 -5.28 -2.92 -1.22
CA CYS A 138 -5.95 -4.20 -1.47
C CYS A 138 -6.12 -5.00 -0.17
N ASP A 139 -5.19 -5.91 0.13
CA ASP A 139 -5.38 -6.89 1.22
C ASP A 139 -5.36 -6.25 2.61
N ALA A 140 -4.53 -5.21 2.79
CA ALA A 140 -4.46 -4.50 4.06
C ALA A 140 -5.77 -3.79 4.40
N THR A 141 -6.43 -3.14 3.43
CA THR A 141 -7.72 -2.49 3.68
C THR A 141 -8.85 -3.50 3.80
N LYS A 142 -8.84 -4.59 3.02
CA LYS A 142 -9.80 -5.71 3.21
C LYS A 142 -9.71 -6.28 4.63
N ALA A 143 -8.50 -6.49 5.15
CA ALA A 143 -8.30 -6.91 6.53
C ALA A 143 -8.77 -5.83 7.52
N LEU A 144 -8.51 -4.55 7.27
CA LEU A 144 -8.97 -3.45 8.10
C LEU A 144 -10.51 -3.39 8.18
N VAL A 145 -11.20 -3.56 7.06
CA VAL A 145 -12.67 -3.65 6.99
C VAL A 145 -13.16 -4.80 7.87
N ALA A 146 -12.58 -6.00 7.70
CA ALA A 146 -12.97 -7.18 8.47
C ALA A 146 -12.71 -7.00 9.98
N HIS A 147 -11.59 -6.38 10.36
CA HIS A 147 -11.29 -6.07 11.76
C HIS A 147 -12.28 -5.06 12.33
N THR A 148 -12.56 -3.99 11.59
CA THR A 148 -13.49 -2.93 12.01
C THR A 148 -14.91 -3.49 12.19
N ALA A 149 -15.39 -4.31 11.26
CA ALA A 149 -16.68 -4.99 11.36
C ALA A 149 -16.77 -5.91 12.59
N ALA A 150 -15.65 -6.53 12.98
CA ALA A 150 -15.57 -7.40 14.15
C ALA A 150 -15.29 -6.64 15.47
N GLY A 151 -15.22 -5.31 15.46
CA GLY A 151 -14.87 -4.50 16.64
C GLY A 151 -13.43 -4.71 17.13
N ARG A 152 -12.56 -5.23 16.26
CA ARG A 152 -11.14 -5.48 16.55
C ARG A 152 -10.32 -4.23 16.31
N THR A 153 -9.33 -4.02 17.17
CA THR A 153 -8.39 -2.89 17.10
C THR A 153 -6.99 -3.30 16.68
N ASP A 154 -6.73 -4.59 16.53
CA ASP A 154 -5.42 -5.08 16.11
C ASP A 154 -5.13 -4.73 14.64
N PRO A 155 -3.86 -4.48 14.30
CA PRO A 155 -3.47 -3.97 12.99
C PRO A 155 -3.78 -4.97 11.86
N PRO A 156 -4.28 -4.51 10.70
CA PRO A 156 -4.52 -5.38 9.54
C PRO A 156 -3.23 -5.96 8.96
N VAL A 157 -2.10 -5.30 9.20
CA VAL A 157 -0.76 -5.79 8.90
C VAL A 157 -0.01 -5.84 10.24
N PRO A 158 0.19 -7.02 10.85
CA PRO A 158 0.69 -7.11 12.23
C PRO A 158 2.18 -6.84 12.36
N LEU A 159 2.94 -7.04 11.28
CA LEU A 159 4.39 -7.01 11.27
C LEU A 159 4.91 -6.21 10.08
N THR A 160 6.00 -5.49 10.30
CA THR A 160 6.88 -4.99 9.23
C THR A 160 8.29 -5.52 9.43
N ARG A 161 9.19 -5.29 8.46
CA ARG A 161 10.59 -5.72 8.54
C ARG A 161 11.53 -4.54 8.49
N ARG A 162 12.67 -4.67 9.18
CA ARG A 162 13.79 -3.72 9.15
C ARG A 162 15.10 -4.49 9.02
N VAL A 163 16.13 -3.80 8.54
CA VAL A 163 17.52 -4.23 8.60
C VAL A 163 18.14 -3.53 9.80
N ALA A 164 18.58 -4.30 10.80
CA ALA A 164 19.27 -3.80 11.98
C ALA A 164 20.69 -3.31 11.62
N PRO A 165 21.37 -2.56 12.52
CA PRO A 165 22.70 -2.00 12.26
C PRO A 165 23.77 -3.06 11.93
N ASP A 166 23.60 -4.29 12.45
CA ASP A 166 24.48 -5.43 12.18
C ASP A 166 24.16 -6.16 10.84
N GLY A 167 23.21 -5.64 10.07
CA GLY A 167 22.73 -6.22 8.81
C GLY A 167 21.65 -7.29 8.97
N THR A 168 21.26 -7.65 10.20
CA THR A 168 20.25 -8.67 10.45
C THR A 168 18.85 -8.20 10.05
N LEU A 169 18.09 -9.04 9.35
CA LEU A 169 16.68 -8.78 9.09
C LEU A 169 15.85 -9.09 10.36
N VAL A 170 15.10 -8.11 10.83
CA VAL A 170 14.25 -8.19 12.03
C VAL A 170 12.79 -7.91 11.68
N GLU A 171 11.87 -8.47 12.46
CA GLU A 171 10.45 -8.14 12.40
C GLU A 171 10.12 -7.12 13.49
N VAL A 172 9.16 -6.25 13.20
CA VAL A 172 8.72 -5.19 14.09
C VAL A 172 7.21 -5.27 14.23
N GLY A 173 6.74 -5.37 15.47
CA GLY A 173 5.31 -5.38 15.78
C GLY A 173 4.65 -4.03 15.49
N LEU A 174 3.47 -4.06 14.88
CA LEU A 174 2.66 -2.88 14.56
C LEU A 174 1.41 -2.75 15.45
N ALA A 175 1.34 -3.49 16.56
CA ALA A 175 0.18 -3.45 17.45
C ALA A 175 -0.11 -2.04 17.98
N ASP A 176 0.94 -1.34 18.44
CA ASP A 176 0.84 0.02 18.98
C ASP A 176 0.88 1.10 17.89
N GLU A 177 1.39 0.76 16.70
CA GLU A 177 1.49 1.65 15.55
C GLU A 177 0.94 0.99 14.27
N PRO A 178 -0.40 0.78 14.15
CA PRO A 178 -0.99 0.02 13.03
C PRO A 178 -0.70 0.59 11.64
N PHE A 179 -0.37 1.87 11.56
CA PHE A 179 -0.02 2.58 10.34
C PHE A 179 1.47 2.92 10.27
N GLY A 180 2.29 2.36 11.16
CA GLY A 180 3.71 2.68 11.31
C GLY A 180 3.95 4.09 11.87
N ALA A 181 5.23 4.40 12.10
CA ALA A 181 5.68 5.65 12.69
C ALA A 181 6.86 6.28 11.92
N GLY A 182 7.15 7.55 12.23
CA GLY A 182 8.30 8.27 11.69
C GLY A 182 8.23 8.50 10.17
N PRO A 183 9.39 8.58 9.49
CA PRO A 183 9.46 8.85 8.05
C PRO A 183 8.69 7.85 7.18
N HIS A 184 8.45 6.63 7.68
CA HIS A 184 7.74 5.56 6.98
C HIS A 184 6.32 5.31 7.48
N ALA A 185 5.76 6.21 8.29
CA ALA A 185 4.33 6.18 8.64
C ALA A 185 3.46 6.24 7.38
N CYS A 186 2.38 5.46 7.32
CA CYS A 186 1.49 5.35 6.18
C CYS A 186 0.87 6.71 5.84
N PRO A 187 1.13 7.29 4.64
CA PRO A 187 0.51 8.55 4.25
C PRO A 187 -1.00 8.41 4.01
N GLY A 188 -1.47 7.22 3.65
CA GLY A 188 -2.88 6.94 3.36
C GLY A 188 -3.73 6.54 4.57
N ARG A 189 -3.30 6.84 5.81
CA ARG A 189 -4.04 6.43 7.03
C ARG A 189 -5.49 6.92 7.02
N ALA A 190 -5.71 8.20 6.69
CA ALA A 190 -7.05 8.78 6.65
C ALA A 190 -7.94 8.10 5.60
N HIS A 191 -7.41 7.88 4.40
CA HIS A 191 -8.10 7.21 3.30
C HIS A 191 -8.45 5.75 3.62
N ALA A 192 -7.52 5.00 4.22
CA ALA A 192 -7.76 3.61 4.61
C ALA A 192 -8.87 3.49 5.67
N LEU A 193 -8.87 4.38 6.67
CA LEU A 193 -9.92 4.43 7.69
C LEU A 193 -11.27 4.85 7.10
N ALA A 194 -11.29 5.82 6.19
CA ALA A 194 -12.50 6.25 5.48
C ALA A 194 -13.10 5.12 4.63
N LEU A 195 -12.27 4.42 3.84
CA LEU A 195 -12.68 3.23 3.08
C LEU A 195 -13.26 2.17 4.00
N ALA A 196 -12.57 1.85 5.10
CA ALA A 196 -13.02 0.83 6.04
C ALA A 196 -14.36 1.20 6.68
N ALA A 197 -14.53 2.43 7.15
CA ALA A 197 -15.78 2.90 7.74
C ALA A 197 -16.94 2.82 6.74
N GLY A 198 -16.76 3.33 5.52
CA GLY A 198 -17.80 3.32 4.51
C GLY A 198 -18.21 1.90 4.10
N LEU A 199 -17.25 0.99 3.94
CA LEU A 199 -17.54 -0.40 3.59
C LEU A 199 -18.24 -1.16 4.71
N VAL A 200 -17.93 -0.88 5.98
CA VAL A 200 -18.67 -1.43 7.12
C VAL A 200 -20.10 -0.87 7.19
N GLU A 201 -20.30 0.40 6.87
CA GLU A 201 -21.64 0.97 6.78
C GLU A 201 -22.47 0.34 5.65
N ALA A 202 -21.85 -0.02 4.53
CA ALA A 202 -22.53 -0.69 3.42
C ALA A 202 -23.04 -2.09 3.80
N THR A 203 -22.30 -2.84 4.63
CA THR A 203 -22.72 -4.19 5.06
C THR A 203 -23.77 -4.20 6.16
N ALA A 204 -23.97 -3.06 6.83
CA ALA A 204 -24.97 -2.88 7.88
C ALA A 204 -26.36 -2.45 7.36
N ARG A 205 -26.49 -2.19 6.05
CA ARG A 205 -27.75 -1.83 5.37
C ARG A 205 -28.49 -3.06 4.85
#